data_AF-A0A1P8U5A4-F1
#
_entry.id   AF-A0A1P8U5A4-F1
#
_cell.length_a   1.000
_cell.length_b   1.000
_cell.length_c   1.000
_cell.angle_alpha   90.00
_cell.angle_beta   90.00
_cell.angle_gamma   90.00
#
_symmetry.space_group_name_H-M   'P 1'
#
loop_
_entity.id
_entity.type
_entity.pdbx_description
1 polymer ?
#
loop_
_entity_poly.entity_id
_entity_poly.type
_entity_poly.pdbx_seq_one_letter_code
_entity_poly.pdbx_strand_id
1 'polypeptide(L)'
;MAGTSEWRASDVVEHDLLRDAAAALTAALLGAAQSDDSIARSLRDQAGAVRREVASVDGYDRAAVTATRQRLAARLAELSAAADG
;
A
#
# COMPACT_ATOMS: atom_id res chain seq x y z
N MET A 1 30.53 -9.30 15.69
CA MET A 1 30.07 -9.87 14.40
C MET A 1 28.59 -9.65 14.30
N ALA A 2 28.15 -8.69 13.50
CA ALA A 2 26.73 -8.47 13.25
C ALA A 2 26.20 -9.69 12.48
N GLY A 3 25.28 -10.42 13.11
CA GLY A 3 24.65 -11.58 12.49
C GLY A 3 23.98 -11.18 11.20
N THR A 4 24.20 -11.97 10.15
CA THR A 4 23.51 -11.88 8.88
C THR A 4 22.01 -11.68 9.11
N SER A 5 21.48 -10.55 8.63
CA SER A 5 20.04 -10.34 8.48
C SER A 5 19.53 -11.31 7.42
N GLU A 6 19.37 -12.56 7.84
CA GLU A 6 18.83 -13.63 7.02
C GLU A 6 17.34 -13.34 6.88
N TRP A 7 16.94 -12.90 5.69
CA TRP A 7 15.56 -12.61 5.36
C TRP A 7 14.73 -13.87 5.63
N ARG A 8 13.93 -13.89 6.70
CA ARG A 8 13.21 -15.09 7.09
C ARG A 8 12.03 -15.31 6.15
N ALA A 9 11.58 -16.55 6.00
CA ALA A 9 10.34 -16.84 5.26
C ALA A 9 9.14 -16.00 5.75
N SER A 10 9.08 -15.69 7.05
CA SER A 10 8.07 -14.79 7.63
C SER A 10 8.17 -13.34 7.12
N ASP A 11 9.36 -12.87 6.79
CA ASP A 11 9.59 -11.50 6.33
C ASP A 11 9.25 -11.38 4.83
N VAL A 12 9.46 -12.45 4.05
CA VAL A 12 8.95 -12.56 2.67
C VAL A 12 7.42 -12.47 2.66
N VAL A 13 6.75 -13.20 3.56
CA VAL A 13 5.28 -13.16 3.68
C VAL A 13 4.78 -11.76 4.04
N GLU A 14 5.38 -11.07 5.01
CA GLU A 14 4.96 -9.70 5.35
C GLU A 14 5.17 -8.72 4.19
N HIS A 15 6.26 -8.89 3.44
CA HIS A 15 6.55 -8.07 2.27
C HIS A 15 5.54 -8.33 1.13
N ASP A 16 5.16 -9.58 0.89
CA ASP A 16 4.14 -9.91 -0.11
C ASP A 16 2.75 -9.40 0.31
N LEU A 17 2.39 -9.52 1.59
CA LEU A 17 1.17 -8.92 2.13
C LEU A 17 1.14 -7.39 1.98
N LEU A 18 2.30 -6.71 2.11
CA LEU A 18 2.42 -5.28 1.82
C LEU A 18 2.16 -5.00 0.33
N ARG A 19 2.75 -5.79 -0.58
CA ARG A 19 2.53 -5.64 -2.03
C ARG A 19 1.06 -5.86 -2.40
N ASP A 20 0.42 -6.87 -1.83
CA ASP A 20 -1.00 -7.16 -2.09
C ASP A 20 -1.90 -6.03 -1.59
N ALA A 21 -1.66 -5.51 -0.38
CA ALA A 21 -2.40 -4.36 0.14
C ALA A 21 -2.22 -3.11 -0.74
N ALA A 22 -1.01 -2.86 -1.22
CA ALA A 22 -0.72 -1.76 -2.12
C ALA A 22 -1.42 -1.91 -3.48
N ALA A 23 -1.42 -3.13 -4.03
CA ALA A 23 -2.10 -3.44 -5.28
C ALA A 23 -3.61 -3.23 -5.15
N ALA A 24 -4.22 -3.74 -4.08
CA ALA A 24 -5.64 -3.57 -3.80
C ALA A 24 -6.03 -2.09 -3.67
N LEU A 25 -5.28 -1.30 -2.88
CA LEU A 25 -5.55 0.13 -2.72
C LEU A 25 -5.39 0.89 -4.03
N THR A 26 -4.35 0.59 -4.80
CA THR A 26 -4.13 1.20 -6.11
C THR A 26 -5.29 0.90 -7.07
N ALA A 27 -5.77 -0.35 -7.10
CA ALA A 27 -6.89 -0.75 -7.93
C ALA A 27 -8.18 -0.03 -7.53
N ALA A 28 -8.46 0.08 -6.22
CA ALA A 28 -9.62 0.81 -5.70
C ALA A 28 -9.58 2.29 -6.09
N LEU A 29 -8.44 2.97 -5.91
CA LEU A 29 -8.26 4.37 -6.30
C LEU A 29 -8.45 4.60 -7.79
N LEU A 30 -7.91 3.72 -8.64
CA LEU A 30 -8.08 3.80 -10.08
C LEU A 30 -9.51 3.47 -10.52
N GLY A 31 -10.17 2.52 -9.86
CA GLY A 31 -11.57 2.17 -10.10
C GLY A 31 -12.53 3.30 -9.74
N ALA A 32 -12.23 4.06 -8.68
CA ALA A 32 -12.96 5.27 -8.30
C ALA A 32 -12.67 6.46 -9.23
N ALA A 33 -11.52 6.46 -9.91
CA ALA A 33 -11.09 7.51 -10.83
C ALA A 33 -11.63 7.36 -12.28
N GLN A 34 -12.82 6.77 -12.44
CA GLN A 34 -13.44 6.54 -13.77
C GLN A 34 -14.02 7.80 -14.43
N SER A 35 -14.29 8.86 -13.66
CA SER A 35 -14.70 10.16 -14.19
C SER A 35 -13.50 11.00 -14.66
N ASP A 36 -13.72 12.04 -15.47
CA ASP A 36 -12.65 12.93 -15.95
C ASP A 36 -12.62 14.28 -15.20
N ASP A 37 -13.10 14.27 -13.94
CA ASP A 37 -13.15 15.43 -13.07
C ASP A 37 -11.84 15.62 -12.27
N SER A 38 -11.76 16.73 -11.54
CA SER A 38 -10.63 17.04 -10.66
C SER A 38 -10.44 16.02 -9.54
N ILE A 39 -11.49 15.28 -9.14
CA ILE A 39 -11.45 14.23 -8.12
C ILE A 39 -10.70 13.02 -8.68
N ALA A 40 -10.99 12.60 -9.91
CA ALA A 40 -10.32 11.49 -10.56
C ALA A 40 -8.81 11.75 -10.75
N ARG A 41 -8.42 12.99 -11.05
CA ARG A 41 -6.99 13.37 -11.10
C ARG A 41 -6.33 13.19 -9.72
N SER A 42 -6.97 13.70 -8.67
CA SER A 42 -6.49 13.53 -7.29
C SER A 42 -6.37 12.05 -6.89
N LEU A 43 -7.32 11.21 -7.28
CA LEU A 43 -7.29 9.77 -7.01
C LEU A 43 -6.14 9.05 -7.74
N ARG A 44 -5.85 9.42 -8.99
CA ARG A 44 -4.69 8.91 -9.73
C ARG A 44 -3.36 9.35 -9.10
N ASP A 45 -3.27 10.61 -8.65
CA ASP A 45 -2.10 11.12 -7.94
C ASP A 45 -1.87 10.37 -6.62
N GLN A 46 -2.95 10.08 -5.89
CA GLN A 46 -2.92 9.24 -4.69
C GLN A 46 -2.46 7.82 -5.00
N ALA A 47 -2.93 7.20 -6.09
CA ALA A 47 -2.46 5.88 -6.51
C ALA A 47 -0.96 5.89 -6.83
N GLY A 48 -0.47 6.95 -7.48
CA GLY A 48 0.96 7.16 -7.71
C GLY A 48 1.77 7.34 -6.42
N ALA A 49 1.21 8.03 -5.43
CA ALA A 49 1.84 8.21 -4.12
C ALA A 49 1.98 6.89 -3.37
N VAL A 50 0.94 6.05 -3.35
CA VAL A 50 0.97 4.70 -2.73
C VAL A 50 2.10 3.85 -3.32
N ARG A 51 2.23 3.83 -4.65
CA ARG A 51 3.30 3.07 -5.32
C ARG A 51 4.70 3.55 -4.92
N ARG A 52 4.91 4.87 -4.83
CA ARG A 52 6.19 5.45 -4.41
C ARG A 52 6.48 5.16 -2.94
N GLU A 53 5.48 5.27 -2.07
CA GLU A 53 5.63 4.96 -0.65
C GLU A 53 6.07 3.51 -0.46
N VAL A 54 5.39 2.55 -1.09
CA VAL A 54 5.73 1.12 -1.00
C VAL A 54 7.11 0.83 -1.59
N ALA A 55 7.48 1.46 -2.70
CA ALA A 55 8.81 1.31 -3.30
C ALA A 55 9.94 1.91 -2.43
N SER A 56 9.61 2.83 -1.52
CA SER A 56 10.57 3.43 -0.58
C SER A 56 10.72 2.66 0.73
N VAL A 57 9.86 1.67 0.98
CA VAL A 57 9.96 0.82 2.17
C VAL A 57 11.14 -0.14 2.00
N ASP A 58 12.06 -0.11 2.96
CA ASP A 58 13.08 -1.14 3.07
C ASP A 58 12.42 -2.47 3.46
N GLY A 59 12.47 -3.46 2.58
CA GLY A 59 11.90 -4.78 2.81
C GLY A 59 12.59 -5.56 3.94
N TYR A 60 13.78 -5.14 4.37
CA TYR A 60 14.48 -5.70 5.53
C TYR A 60 14.03 -5.08 6.86
N ASP A 61 13.40 -3.89 6.83
CA ASP A 61 12.80 -3.27 8.00
C ASP A 61 11.37 -3.78 8.19
N ARG A 62 11.24 -4.85 8.96
CA ARG A 62 9.94 -5.45 9.28
C ARG A 62 8.98 -4.47 9.95
N ALA A 63 9.47 -3.57 10.79
CA ALA A 63 8.61 -2.58 11.44
C ALA A 63 8.05 -1.59 10.41
N ALA A 64 8.88 -1.14 9.46
CA ALA A 64 8.44 -0.29 8.36
C ALA A 64 7.45 -1.00 7.42
N VAL A 65 7.68 -2.27 7.10
CA VAL A 65 6.77 -3.10 6.29
C VAL A 65 5.41 -3.25 6.98
N THR A 66 5.38 -3.65 8.24
CA THR A 66 4.13 -3.82 9.00
C THR A 66 3.39 -2.50 9.17
N ALA A 67 4.08 -1.41 9.53
CA ALA A 67 3.46 -0.10 9.71
C ALA A 67 2.88 0.46 8.40
N THR A 68 3.57 0.27 7.28
CA THR A 68 3.07 0.67 5.97
C THR A 68 1.86 -0.17 5.57
N ARG A 69 1.91 -1.49 5.75
CA ARG A 69 0.79 -2.38 5.47
C ARG A 69 -0.48 -1.98 6.24
N GLN A 70 -0.35 -1.70 7.53
CA GLN A 70 -1.48 -1.28 8.36
C GLN A 70 -2.08 0.05 7.89
N ARG A 71 -1.24 1.03 7.52
CA ARG A 71 -1.70 2.31 6.97
C ARG A 71 -2.45 2.14 5.66
N LEU A 72 -1.95 1.31 4.74
CA LEU A 72 -2.61 1.03 3.46
C LEU A 72 -3.96 0.32 3.66
N ALA A 73 -4.02 -0.65 4.58
CA ALA A 73 -5.26 -1.36 4.91
C ALA A 73 -6.32 -0.42 5.51
N ALA A 74 -5.92 0.49 6.40
CA ALA A 74 -6.82 1.50 6.96
C ALA A 74 -7.39 2.42 5.87
N ARG A 75 -6.54 2.93 4.98
CA ARG A 75 -7.00 3.74 3.84
C ARG A 75 -7.94 3.00 2.89
N LEU A 76 -7.69 1.72 2.65
CA LEU A 76 -8.58 0.91 1.83
C LEU A 76 -9.97 0.80 2.49
N ALA A 77 -10.01 0.56 3.81
CA ALA A 77 -11.26 0.49 4.55
C ALA A 77 -12.02 1.83 4.52
N GLU A 78 -11.32 2.96 4.67
CA GLU A 78 -11.91 4.30 4.54
C GLU A 78 -12.52 4.53 3.14
N LEU A 79 -11.83 4.13 2.08
CA LEU A 79 -12.33 4.25 0.71
C LEU A 79 -13.53 3.35 0.45
N SER A 80 -13.52 2.11 0.93
CA SER A 80 -14.66 1.20 0.84
C SER A 80 -15.88 1.77 1.57
N ALA A 81 -15.70 2.25 2.80
CA ALA A 81 -16.79 2.85 3.57
C ALA A 81 -17.37 4.11 2.91
N ALA A 82 -16.53 4.91 2.24
CA ALA A 82 -16.96 6.09 1.49
C ALA A 82 -17.67 5.75 0.16
N ALA A 83 -17.44 4.56 -0.40
CA ALA A 83 -18.11 4.10 -1.62
C ALA A 83 -19.47 3.43 -1.34
N ASP A 84 -19.64 2.85 -0.15
CA ASP A 84 -20.87 2.16 0.28
C ASP A 84 -21.92 3.12 0.91
N GLY A 85 -21.54 4.36 1.23
CA GLY A 85 -22.40 5.39 1.84
C GLY A 85 -22.93 6.40 0.85
#